data_AF-A0A3G6NGQ3-F1
#
_entry.id   AF-A0A3G6NGQ3-F1
#
_cell.length_a   1.000
_cell.length_b   1.000
_cell.length_c   1.000
_cell.angle_alpha   90.00
_cell.angle_beta   90.00
_cell.angle_gamma   90.00
#
_symmetry.space_group_name_H-M   'P 1'
#
loop_
_entity.id
_entity.type
_entity.pdbx_description
1 polymer ?
#
loop_
_entity_poly.entity_id
_entity_poly.type
_entity_poly.pdbx_seq_one_letter_code
_entity_poly.pdbx_strand_id
1 'polypeptide(L)'
;MVVLLEQESIVSKPYENAVAERVNGILKQEFDIDKYDIETSLKRKIVNEAIGIYNELRPHFSNHYLTPNQMHQQKKIKMKTYKNKNQIIERIL
;
A
#
# COMPACT_ATOMS: atom_id res chain seq x y z
N MET A 1 7.37 3.29 -2.18
CA MET A 1 6.15 2.51 -1.88
C MET A 1 5.02 3.18 -2.65
N VAL A 2 5.11 3.03 -3.97
CA VAL A 2 4.13 3.41 -5.00
C VAL A 2 3.98 2.07 -5.72
N VAL A 3 2.80 1.50 -5.94
CA VAL A 3 1.79 1.99 -6.88
C VAL A 3 0.53 1.16 -6.62
N LEU A 4 -0.58 1.83 -6.32
CA LEU A 4 -1.89 1.55 -6.89
C LEU A 4 -2.35 2.95 -7.34
N LEU A 5 -1.88 3.54 -8.45
CA LEU A 5 -2.26 3.26 -9.82
C LEU A 5 -1.45 4.20 -10.77
N GLU A 6 -0.30 3.78 -11.31
CA GLU A 6 0.45 4.51 -12.35
C GLU A 6 1.29 3.57 -13.24
N GLN A 7 0.89 2.29 -13.41
CA GLN A 7 1.44 1.46 -14.48
C GLN A 7 0.33 0.60 -15.11
N GLU A 8 -0.12 1.02 -16.28
CA GLU A 8 -1.04 0.33 -17.19
C GLU A 8 -0.53 -1.02 -17.75
N SER A 9 0.48 -1.66 -17.14
CA SER A 9 1.01 -2.93 -17.68
C SER A 9 1.37 -4.01 -16.67
N ILE A 10 1.21 -3.79 -15.36
CA ILE A 10 1.57 -4.82 -14.35
C ILE A 10 0.39 -5.08 -13.41
N VAL A 11 -0.71 -5.55 -13.99
CA VAL A 11 -1.60 -6.51 -13.31
C VAL A 11 -0.92 -7.89 -13.38
N SER A 12 0.33 -8.00 -12.93
CA SER A 12 0.93 -9.30 -12.65
C SER A 12 0.79 -9.53 -11.15
N LYS A 13 -0.42 -9.97 -10.78
CA LYS A 13 -0.80 -10.64 -9.52
C LYS A 13 -0.44 -9.89 -8.22
N PRO A 14 -1.41 -9.22 -7.58
CA PRO A 14 -1.29 -8.76 -6.19
C PRO A 14 -0.81 -9.85 -5.20
N TYR A 15 -1.06 -11.12 -5.52
CA TYR A 15 -0.61 -12.30 -4.77
C TYR A 15 0.90 -12.58 -4.83
N GLU A 16 1.63 -11.98 -5.77
CA GLU A 16 3.10 -12.18 -5.89
C GLU A 16 3.89 -11.09 -5.12
N ASN A 17 3.20 -10.07 -4.59
CA ASN A 17 3.81 -8.97 -3.87
C ASN A 17 3.28 -8.87 -2.43
N ALA A 18 4.05 -9.39 -1.47
CA ALA A 18 3.71 -9.36 -0.05
C ALA A 18 3.39 -7.95 0.50
N VAL A 19 3.95 -6.88 -0.10
CA VAL A 19 3.60 -5.50 0.29
C VAL A 19 2.20 -5.14 -0.19
N ALA A 20 1.83 -5.55 -1.41
CA ALA A 20 0.50 -5.31 -1.96
C ALA A 20 -0.57 -6.10 -1.19
N GLU A 21 -0.30 -7.36 -0.83
CA GLU A 21 -1.20 -8.14 0.02
C GLU A 21 -1.45 -7.48 1.37
N ARG A 22 -0.39 -6.99 2.02
CA ARG A 22 -0.50 -6.29 3.30
C ARG A 22 -1.35 -5.03 3.18
N VAL A 23 -1.12 -4.22 2.14
CA VAL A 23 -1.92 -3.01 1.88
C VAL A 23 -3.39 -3.38 1.65
N ASN A 24 -3.65 -4.41 0.84
CA ASN A 24 -5.02 -4.90 0.59
C ASN A 24 -5.70 -5.38 1.88
N GLY A 25 -4.98 -6.09 2.76
CA GLY A 25 -5.48 -6.51 4.06
C GLY A 25 -5.86 -5.32 4.94
N ILE A 26 -4.99 -4.30 5.00
CA ILE A 26 -5.26 -3.06 5.75
C ILE A 26 -6.51 -2.36 5.20
N LEU A 27 -6.61 -2.18 3.89
CA LEU A 27 -7.76 -1.50 3.29
C LEU A 27 -9.06 -2.27 3.53
N LYS A 28 -9.04 -3.61 3.44
CA LYS A 28 -10.22 -4.43 3.76
C LYS A 28 -10.67 -4.28 5.20
N GLN A 29 -9.72 -4.33 6.15
CA GLN A 29 -10.00 -4.22 7.58
C GLN A 29 -10.46 -2.82 8.00
N GLU A 30 -9.85 -1.76 7.46
CA GLU A 30 -10.14 -0.38 7.89
C GLU A 30 -11.42 0.18 7.25
N PHE A 31 -11.80 -0.31 6.07
CA PHE A 31 -12.95 0.20 5.31
C PHE A 31 -14.09 -0.82 5.16
N ASP A 32 -14.03 -1.95 5.89
CA ASP A 32 -15.07 -3.00 5.89
C ASP A 32 -15.45 -3.49 4.47
N ILE A 33 -14.52 -3.45 3.52
CA ILE A 33 -14.77 -3.66 2.07
C ILE A 33 -15.31 -5.07 1.77
N ASP A 34 -14.95 -6.06 2.59
CA ASP A 34 -15.35 -7.45 2.44
C ASP A 34 -16.44 -7.91 3.43
N LYS A 35 -16.88 -7.03 4.33
CA LYS A 35 -17.85 -7.35 5.38
C LYS A 35 -19.30 -7.37 4.90
N TYR A 36 -19.60 -6.57 3.89
CA TYR A 36 -20.95 -6.43 3.35
C TYR A 36 -21.01 -6.94 1.91
N ASP A 37 -22.09 -7.63 1.58
CA ASP A 37 -22.40 -8.02 0.20
C ASP A 37 -23.03 -6.83 -0.53
N ILE A 38 -22.18 -5.84 -0.83
CA ILE A 38 -22.55 -4.63 -1.55
C ILE A 38 -22.42 -4.83 -3.06
N GLU A 39 -23.31 -4.15 -3.79
CA GLU A 39 -23.28 -4.13 -5.25
C GLU A 39 -21.89 -3.69 -5.76
N THR A 40 -21.46 -4.32 -6.85
CA THR A 40 -20.09 -4.24 -7.37
C THR A 40 -19.66 -2.82 -7.72
N SER A 41 -20.57 -1.97 -8.23
CA SER A 41 -20.26 -0.57 -8.54
C SER A 41 -20.02 0.27 -7.29
N LEU A 42 -20.79 0.05 -6.22
CA LEU A 42 -20.59 0.72 -4.93
C LEU A 42 -19.28 0.28 -4.29
N LYS A 43 -18.98 -1.03 -4.33
CA LYS A 43 -17.71 -1.58 -3.84
C LYS A 43 -16.50 -0.92 -4.50
N ARG A 44 -16.57 -0.72 -5.81
CA ARG A 44 -15.51 -0.05 -6.58
C ARG A 44 -15.31 1.41 -6.14
N LYS A 45 -16.40 2.14 -5.86
CA LYS A 45 -16.32 3.52 -5.35
C LYS A 45 -15.61 3.57 -4.00
N ILE A 46 -16.03 2.71 -3.06
CA ILE A 46 -15.42 2.62 -1.72
C ILE A 46 -13.93 2.28 -1.82
N VAL A 47 -13.56 1.31 -2.67
CA VAL A 47 -12.15 0.96 -2.90
C VAL A 47 -11.36 2.15 -3.43
N ASN A 48 -11.90 2.89 -4.41
CA ASN A 48 -11.22 4.05 -4.97
C ASN A 48 -11.03 5.17 -3.94
N GLU A 49 -12.05 5.43 -3.12
CA GLU A 49 -11.97 6.40 -2.02
C GLU A 49 -10.94 5.97 -0.96
N ALA A 50 -10.94 4.69 -0.57
CA ALA A 50 -9.99 4.13 0.38
C ALA A 50 -8.54 4.26 -0.12
N ILE A 51 -8.30 4.00 -1.41
CA ILE A 51 -7.00 4.21 -2.05
C ILE A 51 -6.60 5.69 -1.99
N GLY A 52 -7.53 6.60 -2.30
CA GLY A 52 -7.30 8.04 -2.21
C GLY A 52 -6.90 8.47 -0.79
N ILE A 53 -7.65 8.05 0.22
CA ILE A 53 -7.37 8.32 1.63
C ILE A 53 -5.99 7.78 2.02
N TYR A 54 -5.65 6.56 1.61
CA TYR A 54 -4.35 5.95 1.91
C TYR A 54 -3.19 6.73 1.29
N ASN A 55 -3.30 7.12 0.03
CA ASN A 55 -2.20 7.77 -0.71
C ASN A 55 -2.03 9.25 -0.38
N GLU A 56 -3.13 9.97 -0.12
CA GLU A 56 -3.13 11.43 0.02
C GLU A 56 -3.25 11.90 1.45
N LEU A 57 -4.00 11.18 2.30
CA LEU A 57 -4.38 11.68 3.63
C LEU A 57 -3.69 10.93 4.77
N ARG A 58 -3.33 9.66 4.59
CA ARG A 58 -2.77 8.82 5.65
C ARG A 58 -1.27 9.09 5.86
N PRO A 59 -0.84 9.63 7.00
CA PRO A 59 0.58 9.73 7.34
C PRO A 59 1.14 8.36 7.71
N HIS A 60 2.31 7.99 7.18
CA HIS A 60 2.96 6.73 7.53
C HIS A 60 4.20 6.96 8.38
N PHE A 61 4.33 6.20 9.48
CA PHE A 61 5.50 6.26 10.34
C PHE A 61 6.80 5.91 9.61
N SER A 62 6.76 4.95 8.69
CA SER A 62 7.90 4.58 7.83
C SER A 62 8.31 5.71 6.87
N ASN A 63 7.38 6.60 6.55
CA ASN A 63 7.59 7.76 5.68
C ASN A 63 7.84 9.04 6.50
N HIS A 64 8.24 8.93 7.77
CA HIS A 64 8.43 10.08 8.66
C HIS A 64 7.18 10.95 8.78
N TYR A 65 6.01 10.31 8.88
CA TYR A 65 4.70 10.98 8.94
C TYR A 65 4.33 11.78 7.69
N LEU A 66 4.98 11.50 6.56
CA LEU A 66 4.49 11.91 5.25
C LEU A 66 3.51 10.88 4.71
N THR A 67 2.60 11.34 3.86
CA THR A 67 1.72 10.46 3.09
C THR A 67 2.52 9.75 1.99
N PRO A 68 2.02 8.63 1.42
CA PRO A 68 2.70 7.95 0.33
C PRO A 68 3.03 8.89 -0.83
N ASN A 69 2.09 9.75 -1.23
CA ASN A 69 2.30 10.68 -2.35
C ASN A 69 3.29 11.79 -2.00
N GLN A 70 3.19 12.39 -0.81
CA GLN A 70 4.18 13.36 -0.34
C GLN A 70 5.59 12.76 -0.30
N MET A 71 5.71 11.53 0.21
CA MET A 71 6.99 10.82 0.29
C MET A 71 7.56 10.50 -1.09
N HIS A 72 6.70 10.23 -2.08
CA HIS A 72 7.10 9.94 -3.45
C HIS A 72 7.56 11.19 -4.22
N GLN A 73 6.88 12.32 -4.05
CA GLN A 73 7.18 13.58 -4.72
C GLN A 73 8.53 14.18 -4.28
N GLN A 74 8.95 13.90 -3.05
CA GLN A 74 10.23 14.35 -2.51
C GLN A 74 11.34 13.30 -2.70
N LYS A 75 12.61 13.75 -2.77
CA LYS A 75 13.80 12.87 -2.90
C LYS A 75 14.83 13.01 -1.77
N LYS A 76 14.56 13.88 -0.80
CA LYS A 76 15.49 14.26 0.27
C LYS A 76 15.51 13.22 1.40
N ILE A 77 14.35 12.70 1.76
CA ILE A 77 14.15 11.79 2.88
C ILE A 77 14.06 10.38 2.32
N LYS A 78 14.71 9.43 3.00
CA LYS A 78 14.57 7.99 2.71
C LYS A 78 13.57 7.36 3.66
N MET A 79 12.76 6.43 3.15
CA MET A 79 11.81 5.65 3.96
C MET A 79 12.57 4.78 4.97
N LYS A 80 12.01 4.64 6.17
CA LYS A 80 12.50 3.69 7.17
C LYS A 80 12.19 2.27 6.67
N THR A 81 13.21 1.41 6.67
CA THR A 81 13.06 -0.02 6.37
C THR A 81 13.32 -0.83 7.64
N TYR A 82 12.52 -1.86 7.86
CA TYR A 82 12.62 -2.73 9.03
C TYR A 82 12.94 -4.13 8.49
N LYS A 83 14.23 -4.38 8.21
CA LYS A 83 14.68 -5.72 7.82
C LYS A 83 14.80 -6.57 9.07
N ASN A 84 14.22 -7.76 9.03
CA ASN A 84 14.39 -8.74 10.11
C ASN A 84 15.79 -9.37 9.99
N LYS A 85 16.44 -9.65 11.13
CA LYS A 85 17.81 -10.23 11.20
C LYS A 85 18.01 -11.44 10.27
N ASN A 86 16.98 -12.28 10.11
CA ASN A 86 17.06 -13.49 9.27
C ASN A 86 17.26 -13.19 7.77
N GLN A 87 16.70 -12.09 7.24
CA GLN A 87 16.88 -11.70 5.82
C GLN A 87 18.26 -11.13 5.51
N ILE A 88 19.01 -10.71 6.53
CA ILE A 88 20.39 -10.22 6.35
C ILE A 88 21.34 -11.41 6.17
N ILE A 89 21.10 -12.51 6.88
CA ILE A 89 21.94 -13.71 6.83
C ILE A 89 21.84 -14.40 5.45
N GLU A 90 20.65 -14.51 4.87
CA GLU A 90 20.44 -15.12 3.54
C GLU A 90 21.07 -14.33 2.37
N ARG A 91 21.49 -13.08 2.57
CA ARG A 91 22.10 -12.24 1.52
C ARG A 91 23.63 -12.19 1.58
N ILE A 92 24.23 -12.75 2.62
CA ILE A 92 25.69 -12.76 2.85
C ILE A 92 26.28 -14.15 2.52
N LEU A 93 25.43 -15.15 2.30
CA LEU A 93 25.77 -16.48 1.78
C LEU A 93 25.51 -16.53 0.28
#